data_AF-A0A2W0C405-F1
#
_entry.id   AF-A0A2W0C405-F1
#
_cell.length_a   1.000
_cell.length_b   1.000
_cell.length_c   1.000
_cell.angle_alpha   90.00
_cell.angle_beta   90.00
_cell.angle_gamma   90.00
#
_symmetry.space_group_name_H-M   'P 1'
#
loop_
_entity.id
_entity.type
_entity.pdbx_description
1 polymer ?
#
loop_
_entity_poly.entity_id
_entity_poly.type
_entity_poly.pdbx_seq_one_letter_code
_entity_poly.pdbx_strand_id
1 'polypeptide(L)'
;MKVGKFTLTAVALTLLSVSGWASDKMRATVHIFDVVTVGSARLAAGEYTIRWSGTGSNAEVTFAQGRKIIATVPAQVDQVRSGYSNTVVETDRRTNTLTKIALPKQSFSFGSNPDISGN
;
A
#
# COMPACT_ATOMS: atom_id res chain seq x y z
N MET A 1 15.98 9.28 -49.18
CA MET A 1 16.43 8.78 -47.86
C MET A 1 15.24 8.22 -47.12
N LYS A 2 15.45 7.08 -46.47
CA LYS A 2 14.47 6.24 -45.77
C LYS A 2 14.32 6.72 -44.30
N VAL A 3 13.23 6.27 -43.66
CA VAL A 3 12.87 6.31 -42.22
C VAL A 3 12.48 7.67 -41.62
N GLY A 4 11.47 7.80 -40.77
CA GLY A 4 10.68 6.78 -40.07
C GLY A 4 9.42 7.35 -39.42
N LYS A 5 8.45 6.45 -39.22
CA LYS A 5 7.18 6.69 -38.52
C LYS A 5 7.45 6.80 -37.01
N PHE A 6 7.04 7.90 -36.37
CA PHE A 6 6.97 7.99 -34.91
C PHE A 6 5.52 8.01 -34.47
N THR A 7 5.03 6.83 -34.11
CA THR A 7 3.76 6.62 -33.41
C THR A 7 3.95 7.12 -31.98
N LEU A 8 3.37 8.28 -31.64
CA LEU A 8 3.35 8.77 -30.27
C LEU A 8 2.06 8.30 -29.59
N THR A 9 2.09 7.07 -29.04
CA THR A 9 0.99 6.56 -28.21
C THR A 9 1.10 7.20 -26.83
N ALA A 10 0.44 8.35 -26.66
CA ALA A 10 0.29 8.99 -25.36
C ALA A 10 -0.73 8.18 -24.53
N VAL A 11 -0.24 7.20 -23.76
CA VAL A 11 -1.03 6.59 -22.67
C VAL A 11 -1.07 7.60 -21.53
N ALA A 12 -2.09 8.47 -21.54
CA ALA A 12 -2.43 9.30 -20.39
C ALA A 12 -2.97 8.39 -19.29
N LEU A 13 -2.08 7.92 -18.41
CA LEU A 13 -2.44 7.24 -17.17
C LEU A 13 -3.07 8.30 -16.26
N THR A 14 -4.39 8.42 -16.33
CA THR A 14 -5.15 9.29 -15.44
C THR A 14 -5.04 8.74 -14.03
N LEU A 15 -4.20 9.39 -13.22
CA LEU A 15 -4.12 9.16 -11.79
C LEU A 15 -5.50 9.49 -11.21
N LEU A 16 -6.29 8.44 -10.94
CA LEU A 16 -7.51 8.51 -10.13
C LEU A 16 -7.11 9.12 -8.78
N SER A 17 -7.21 10.43 -8.67
CA SER A 17 -7.06 11.14 -7.39
C SER A 17 -8.37 10.93 -6.64
N VAL A 18 -8.50 9.76 -6.00
CA VAL A 18 -9.61 9.49 -5.10
C VAL A 18 -9.38 10.32 -3.84
N SER A 19 -9.86 11.56 -3.83
CA SER A 19 -9.94 12.39 -2.62
C SER A 19 -11.09 11.88 -1.74
N GLY A 20 -10.93 10.67 -1.22
CA GLY A 20 -11.81 10.08 -0.21
C GLY A 20 -11.31 10.49 1.16
N TRP A 21 -12.03 11.36 1.85
CA TRP A 21 -11.79 11.61 3.27
C TRP A 21 -12.07 10.32 4.06
N ALA A 22 -11.02 9.55 4.32
CA ALA A 22 -11.06 8.45 5.26
C ALA A 22 -11.51 9.01 6.63
N SER A 23 -12.61 8.45 7.17
CA SER A 23 -13.16 8.80 8.48
C SER A 23 -12.10 8.66 9.58
N ASP A 24 -12.27 9.33 10.72
CA ASP A 24 -11.32 9.31 11.84
C ASP A 24 -10.88 7.90 12.27
N LYS A 25 -11.76 6.91 12.07
CA LYS A 25 -11.57 5.49 12.39
C LYS A 25 -10.79 4.69 11.33
N MET A 26 -10.51 5.29 10.17
CA MET A 26 -9.86 4.69 9.00
C MET A 26 -8.44 5.21 8.83
N ARG A 27 -7.73 5.32 9.95
CA ARG A 27 -6.31 5.66 9.99
C ARG A 27 -5.60 4.88 11.10
N ALA A 28 -4.33 4.61 10.88
CA ALA A 28 -3.45 4.04 11.90
C ALA A 28 -2.02 4.54 11.68
N THR A 29 -1.27 4.63 12.77
CA THR A 29 0.17 4.87 12.69
C THR A 29 0.89 3.53 12.67
N VAL A 30 1.79 3.37 11.71
CA VAL A 30 2.65 2.20 11.57
C VAL A 30 4.10 2.65 11.53
N HIS A 31 4.97 1.86 12.13
CA HIS A 31 6.40 2.09 12.07
C HIS A 31 7.02 1.13 11.06
N ILE A 32 7.70 1.68 10.08
CA ILE A 32 8.43 0.94 9.06
C ILE A 32 9.91 0.96 9.47
N PHE A 33 10.48 -0.20 9.77
CA PHE A 33 11.86 -0.29 10.29
C PHE A 33 12.92 -0.21 9.19
N ASP A 34 12.56 -0.60 7.96
CA ASP A 34 13.48 -0.69 6.82
C ASP A 34 12.90 -0.03 5.58
N VAL A 35 13.74 0.23 4.57
CA VAL A 35 13.24 0.78 3.30
C VAL A 35 12.46 -0.31 2.55
N VAL A 36 11.14 -0.12 2.44
CA VAL A 36 10.23 -1.09 1.81
C VAL A 36 9.58 -0.54 0.54
N THR A 37 9.29 -1.41 -0.41
CA THR A 37 8.53 -1.09 -1.62
C THR A 37 7.07 -1.46 -1.40
N VAL A 38 6.14 -0.56 -1.68
CA VAL A 38 4.70 -0.83 -1.68
C VAL A 38 4.12 -0.46 -3.04
N GLY A 39 3.63 -1.46 -3.78
CA GLY A 39 3.21 -1.28 -5.16
C GLY A 39 4.34 -0.71 -6.03
N SER A 40 4.17 0.51 -6.55
CA SER A 40 5.18 1.24 -7.32
C SER A 40 6.00 2.27 -6.52
N ALA A 41 5.68 2.44 -5.23
CA ALA A 41 6.32 3.44 -4.37
C ALA A 41 7.34 2.82 -3.43
N ARG A 42 8.41 3.56 -3.12
CA ARG A 42 9.41 3.15 -2.13
C ARG A 42 9.27 4.00 -0.88
N LEU A 43 8.94 3.37 0.23
CA LEU A 43 8.84 3.97 1.56
C LEU A 43 10.19 3.84 2.26
N ALA A 44 10.67 4.92 2.86
CA ALA A 44 11.86 4.86 3.71
C ALA A 44 11.52 4.26 5.08
N ALA A 45 12.54 3.95 5.88
CA ALA A 45 12.31 3.65 7.29
C ALA A 45 11.80 4.90 8.01
N GLY A 46 10.79 4.73 8.87
CA GLY A 46 10.19 5.81 9.65
C GLY A 46 8.75 5.54 10.07
N GLU A 47 8.16 6.54 10.72
CA GLU A 47 6.76 6.51 11.11
C GLU A 47 5.87 7.02 9.98
N TYR A 48 4.84 6.23 9.66
CA TYR A 48 3.85 6.55 8.63
C TYR A 48 2.43 6.46 9.20
N THR A 49 1.61 7.43 8.88
CA THR A 49 0.16 7.34 9.05
C THR A 49 -0.43 6.70 7.80
N ILE A 50 -0.94 5.49 7.95
CA ILE A 50 -1.75 4.85 6.91
C ILE A 50 -3.20 5.30 7.06
N ARG A 51 -3.85 5.56 5.93
CA ARG A 51 -5.28 5.85 5.84
C ARG A 51 -5.85 4.95 4.77
N TRP A 52 -7.05 4.43 4.94
CA TRP A 52 -7.67 3.60 3.93
C TRP A 52 -9.08 4.03 3.60
N SER A 53 -9.48 3.84 2.35
CA SER A 53 -10.85 4.09 1.90
C SER A 53 -11.45 2.81 1.37
N GLY A 54 -12.57 2.40 1.96
CA GLY A 54 -13.28 1.19 1.59
C GLY A 54 -12.81 -0.08 2.31
N THR A 55 -13.38 -1.21 1.90
CA THR A 55 -13.14 -2.56 2.42
C THR A 55 -13.11 -3.56 1.27
N GLY A 56 -12.42 -4.69 1.43
CA GLY A 56 -12.27 -5.71 0.38
C GLY A 56 -11.21 -5.36 -0.67
N SER A 57 -11.31 -5.96 -1.86
CA SER A 57 -10.28 -5.89 -2.91
C SER A 57 -10.18 -4.55 -3.66
N ASN A 58 -11.15 -3.66 -3.47
CA ASN A 58 -11.18 -2.32 -4.08
C ASN A 58 -10.76 -1.21 -3.10
N ALA A 59 -10.18 -1.58 -1.95
CA ALA A 59 -9.74 -0.59 -0.99
C ALA A 59 -8.41 0.05 -1.43
N GLU A 60 -8.23 1.32 -1.07
CA GLU A 60 -6.98 2.03 -1.27
C GLU A 60 -6.39 2.38 0.08
N VAL A 61 -5.07 2.27 0.20
CA VAL A 61 -4.32 2.68 1.38
C VAL A 61 -3.34 3.78 0.99
N THR A 62 -3.48 4.91 1.64
CA THR A 62 -2.59 6.06 1.54
C THR A 62 -1.60 6.04 2.69
N PHE A 63 -0.32 6.07 2.36
CA PHE A 63 0.80 6.26 3.26
C PHE A 63 1.15 7.74 3.32
N ALA A 64 1.01 8.35 4.50
CA ALA A 64 1.37 9.74 4.74
C ALA A 64 2.43 9.84 5.84
N GLN A 65 3.36 10.78 5.69
CA GLN A 65 4.33 11.13 6.70
C GLN A 65 4.07 12.57 7.14
N GLY A 66 3.53 12.75 8.35
CA GLY A 66 3.01 14.04 8.80
C GLY A 66 1.88 14.54 7.90
N ARG A 67 2.09 15.68 7.21
CA ARG A 67 1.11 16.26 6.27
C ARG A 67 1.34 15.85 4.81
N LYS A 68 2.43 15.14 4.51
CA LYS A 68 2.82 14.78 3.15
C LYS A 68 2.32 13.38 2.82
N ILE A 69 1.55 13.26 1.74
CA ILE A 69 1.22 11.95 1.16
C ILE A 69 2.45 11.44 0.40
N ILE A 70 2.87 10.23 0.73
CA ILE A 70 4.06 9.59 0.18
C ILE A 70 3.65 8.64 -0.94
N ALA A 71 2.60 7.85 -0.72
CA ALA A 71 2.07 6.92 -1.70
C ALA A 71 0.59 6.65 -1.45
N THR A 72 -0.16 6.37 -2.51
CA THR A 72 -1.48 5.75 -2.43
C THR A 72 -1.43 4.49 -3.28
N VAL A 73 -1.79 3.36 -2.68
CA VAL A 73 -1.74 2.05 -3.34
C VAL A 73 -3.04 1.30 -3.11
N PRO A 74 -3.51 0.52 -4.10
CA PRO A 74 -4.60 -0.41 -3.88
C PRO A 74 -4.14 -1.52 -2.92
N ALA A 75 -5.02 -1.90 -1.99
CA ALA A 75 -4.78 -2.97 -1.04
C ALA A 75 -6.08 -3.72 -0.76
N GLN A 76 -5.97 -5.00 -0.41
CA GLN A 76 -7.11 -5.73 0.10
C GLN A 76 -7.26 -5.46 1.61
N VAL A 77 -8.40 -4.93 2.02
CA VAL A 77 -8.71 -4.67 3.43
C VAL A 77 -9.69 -5.72 3.94
N ASP A 78 -9.20 -6.60 4.80
CA ASP A 78 -10.01 -7.59 5.50
C ASP A 78 -10.35 -7.08 6.90
N GLN A 79 -11.64 -6.95 7.20
CA GLN A 79 -12.13 -6.53 8.53
C GLN A 79 -12.14 -7.67 9.56
N VAL A 80 -11.34 -8.70 9.32
CA VAL A 80 -11.19 -9.83 10.24
C VAL A 80 -10.23 -9.44 11.34
N ARG A 81 -10.53 -9.87 12.57
CA ARG A 81 -9.62 -9.69 13.69
C ARG A 81 -8.34 -10.45 13.39
N SER A 82 -7.24 -9.73 13.19
CA SER A 82 -5.99 -10.29 12.68
C SER A 82 -5.28 -11.25 13.65
N GLY A 83 -5.84 -11.46 14.85
CA GLY A 83 -5.23 -12.27 15.92
C GLY A 83 -4.11 -11.56 16.68
N TYR A 84 -3.58 -10.45 16.14
CA TYR A 84 -2.51 -9.67 16.77
C TYR A 84 -3.09 -8.63 17.74
N SER A 85 -2.43 -8.46 18.90
CA SER A 85 -2.76 -7.39 19.85
C SER A 85 -2.19 -6.03 19.43
N ASN A 86 -1.17 -6.03 18.57
CA ASN A 86 -0.42 -4.85 18.12
C ASN A 86 -0.39 -4.75 16.59
N THR A 87 0.07 -3.61 16.09
CA THR A 87 0.37 -3.41 14.67
C THR A 87 1.55 -4.28 14.25
N VAL A 88 1.36 -5.10 13.22
CA VAL A 88 2.42 -5.90 12.59
C VAL A 88 2.59 -5.44 11.16
N VAL A 89 3.84 -5.22 10.76
CA VAL A 89 4.22 -4.87 9.39
C VAL A 89 5.03 -6.04 8.85
N GLU A 90 4.53 -6.69 7.81
CA GLU A 90 5.15 -7.85 7.18
C GLU A 90 5.70 -7.45 5.82
N THR A 91 6.94 -7.83 5.57
CA THR A 91 7.68 -7.47 4.38
C THR A 91 8.35 -8.72 3.81
N ASP A 92 8.30 -8.89 2.50
CA ASP A 92 9.05 -9.92 1.81
C ASP A 92 10.55 -9.64 1.92
N ARG A 93 11.30 -10.53 2.57
CA ARG A 93 12.75 -10.35 2.84
C ARG A 93 13.63 -10.41 1.60
N ARG A 94 13.15 -10.93 0.48
CA ARG A 94 13.91 -11.04 -0.77
C ARG A 94 13.83 -9.76 -1.59
N THR A 95 12.67 -9.11 -1.57
CA THR A 95 12.38 -7.93 -2.40
C THR A 95 12.22 -6.65 -1.59
N ASN A 96 12.23 -6.76 -0.25
CA ASN A 96 11.85 -5.69 0.68
C ASN A 96 10.50 -5.07 0.30
N THR A 97 9.55 -5.89 -0.15
CA THR A 97 8.22 -5.43 -0.54
C THR A 97 7.27 -5.58 0.64
N LEU A 98 6.54 -4.51 0.96
CA LEU A 98 5.49 -4.56 1.96
C LEU A 98 4.36 -5.45 1.44
N THR A 99 4.12 -6.58 2.11
CA THR A 99 3.11 -7.57 1.71
C THR A 99 1.87 -7.47 2.57
N LYS A 100 2.02 -7.20 3.87
CA LYS A 100 0.89 -7.15 4.80
C LYS A 100 1.11 -6.14 5.92
N ILE A 101 0.04 -5.49 6.32
CA ILE A 101 -0.06 -4.78 7.60
C ILE A 101 -1.22 -5.40 8.37
N ALA A 102 -0.99 -5.85 9.59
CA ALA A 102 -2.05 -6.33 10.46
C ALA A 102 -2.26 -5.35 11.61
N LEU A 103 -3.48 -4.82 11.74
CA LEU A 103 -3.95 -4.06 12.89
C LEU A 103 -4.79 -4.97 13.80
N PRO A 104 -5.02 -4.61 15.07
CA PRO A 104 -5.72 -5.48 16.01
C PRO A 104 -7.16 -5.90 15.63
N LYS A 105 -7.78 -5.19 14.69
CA LYS A 105 -9.15 -5.43 14.22
C LYS A 105 -9.26 -5.66 12.71
N GLN A 106 -8.17 -5.48 11.95
CA GLN A 106 -8.20 -5.37 10.49
C GLN A 106 -6.85 -5.81 9.92
N SER A 107 -6.81 -6.37 8.72
CA SER A 107 -5.57 -6.63 7.99
C SER A 107 -5.62 -6.03 6.60
N PHE A 108 -4.47 -5.59 6.12
CA PHE A 108 -4.23 -4.95 4.84
C PHE A 108 -3.23 -5.81 4.10
N SER A 109 -3.61 -6.31 2.92
CA SER A 109 -2.73 -7.11 2.07
C SER A 109 -2.43 -6.33 0.80
N PHE A 110 -1.15 -6.22 0.46
CA PHE A 110 -0.64 -5.49 -0.69
C PHE A 110 -0.04 -6.53 -1.66
N GLY A 111 -0.36 -6.46 -2.95
CA GLY A 111 0.24 -7.37 -3.93
C GLY A 111 1.77 -7.23 -3.92
N SER A 112 2.58 -8.28 -3.89
CA SER A 112 2.38 -9.69 -4.23
C SER A 112 2.03 -10.54 -3.00
N ASN A 113 1.18 -11.54 -3.23
CA ASN A 113 1.07 -12.71 -2.36
C ASN A 113 2.32 -13.58 -2.60
N PRO A 114 3.35 -13.62 -1.73
CA PRO A 114 4.10 -14.83 -1.60
C PRO A 114 3.21 -15.73 -0.75
N ASP A 115 2.63 -16.72 -1.42
CA ASP A 115 2.32 -17.97 -0.77
C ASP A 115 3.59 -18.42 -0.02
N ILE A 116 3.68 -18.09 1.26
CA ILE A 116 4.60 -18.73 2.21
C ILE A 116 3.73 -19.40 3.26
N SER A 117 2.76 -20.18 2.79
CA SER A 117 2.30 -21.33 3.56
C SER A 117 3.42 -22.37 3.53
N GLY A 118 4.48 -22.12 4.31
CA GLY A 118 5.40 -23.16 4.70
C GLY A 118 4.68 -24.09 5.67
N ASN A 119 4.27 -25.25 5.18
CA ASN A 119 4.09 -26.45 5.99
C ASN A 119 4.81 -27.62 5.32
#